data_AF-A0A317YLJ3-F1
#
_entry.id   AF-A0A317YLJ3-F1
#
_cell.length_a   1.000
_cell.length_b   1.000
_cell.length_c   1.000
_cell.angle_alpha   90.00
_cell.angle_beta   90.00
_cell.angle_gamma   90.00
#
_symmetry.space_group_name_H-M   'P 1'
#
loop_
_entity.id
_entity.type
_entity.pdbx_description
1 polymer ?
#
loop_
_entity_poly.entity_id
_entity_poly.type
_entity_poly.pdbx_seq_one_letter_code
_entity_poly.pdbx_strand_id
1 'polypeptide(L)'
;SVGAQFGQDALDKTVFASFIGVALIYLFMLGFYRLPGLVAIIALTTYIYLTLVAFNFISGVLTLPGLAALVLGVGMAVDANIIMYERIKDELRIGRTIKQAFSKANKSSFLTIFDSNLTTVIAAAVLFFFGES
;
A
#
# COMPACT_ATOMS: atom_id res chain seq x y z
N SER A 1 -23.13 -24.19 16.89
CA SER A 1 -22.34 -23.79 15.70
C SER A 1 -22.69 -22.39 15.23
N VAL A 2 -22.70 -21.42 16.14
CA VAL A 2 -23.05 -20.02 15.85
C VAL A 2 -21.78 -19.21 15.47
N GLY A 3 -20.61 -19.61 15.97
CA GLY A 3 -19.34 -18.93 15.72
C GLY A 3 -18.80 -19.04 14.28
N ALA A 4 -19.05 -20.15 13.57
CA ALA A 4 -18.59 -20.30 12.18
C ALA A 4 -19.41 -19.43 11.21
N GLN A 5 -20.73 -19.32 11.42
CA GLN A 5 -21.61 -18.46 10.62
C GLN A 5 -21.21 -16.98 10.77
N PHE A 6 -20.97 -16.53 12.02
CA PHE A 6 -20.51 -15.16 12.26
C PHE A 6 -19.10 -14.89 11.75
N GLY A 7 -18.21 -15.89 11.78
CA GLY A 7 -16.87 -15.78 11.20
C GLY A 7 -16.90 -15.61 9.67
N GLN A 8 -17.73 -16.41 8.99
CA GLN A 8 -17.93 -16.31 7.54
C GLN A 8 -18.55 -14.96 7.16
N ASP A 9 -19.62 -14.54 7.84
CA ASP A 9 -20.27 -13.24 7.60
C ASP A 9 -19.31 -12.06 7.86
N ALA A 10 -18.46 -12.16 8.88
CA ALA A 10 -17.47 -11.14 9.17
C ALA A 10 -16.38 -11.09 8.08
N LEU A 11 -15.93 -12.24 7.57
CA LEU A 11 -14.98 -12.30 6.46
C LEU A 11 -15.57 -11.67 5.20
N ASP A 12 -16.79 -12.04 4.82
CA ASP A 12 -17.45 -11.52 3.62
C ASP A 12 -17.65 -10.00 3.69
N LYS A 13 -18.10 -9.49 4.83
CA LYS A 13 -18.21 -8.05 5.08
C LYS A 13 -16.85 -7.35 5.00
N THR A 14 -15.80 -7.98 5.51
CA THR A 14 -14.44 -7.40 5.49
C THR A 14 -13.88 -7.38 4.08
N VAL A 15 -14.05 -8.44 3.30
CA VAL A 15 -13.67 -8.48 1.88
C VAL A 15 -14.38 -7.38 1.11
N PHE A 16 -15.69 -7.21 1.33
CA PHE A 16 -16.47 -6.15 0.69
C PHE A 16 -16.00 -4.75 1.10
N ALA A 17 -15.74 -4.53 2.39
CA ALA A 17 -15.19 -3.27 2.89
C ALA A 17 -13.81 -2.96 2.30
N SER A 18 -12.92 -3.96 2.23
CA SER A 18 -11.60 -3.86 1.61
C SER A 18 -11.72 -3.49 0.13
N PHE A 19 -12.63 -4.12 -0.60
CA PHE A 19 -12.88 -3.80 -2.01
C PHE A 19 -13.33 -2.36 -2.20
N ILE A 20 -14.27 -1.88 -1.38
CA ILE A 20 -14.70 -0.46 -1.41
C ILE A 20 -13.54 0.47 -1.08
N GLY A 21 -12.72 0.14 -0.07
CA GLY A 21 -11.56 0.94 0.31
C GLY A 21 -10.55 1.10 -0.84
N VAL A 22 -10.18 -0.01 -1.49
CA VAL A 22 -9.28 0.01 -2.65
C VAL A 22 -9.91 0.77 -3.83
N ALA A 23 -11.21 0.59 -4.07
CA ALA A 23 -11.91 1.32 -5.13
C ALA A 23 -11.92 2.84 -4.91
N LEU A 24 -12.12 3.30 -3.67
CA LEU A 24 -12.04 4.71 -3.31
C LEU A 24 -10.65 5.28 -3.53
N ILE A 25 -9.60 4.53 -3.18
CA ILE A 25 -8.21 4.90 -3.45
C ILE A 25 -7.97 5.04 -4.95
N TYR A 26 -8.47 4.10 -5.77
CA TYR A 26 -8.31 4.14 -7.22
C TYR A 26 -9.01 5.36 -7.82
N LEU A 27 -10.24 5.66 -7.36
CA LEU A 27 -10.98 6.86 -7.77
C LEU A 27 -10.22 8.14 -7.39
N PHE A 28 -9.69 8.22 -6.17
CA PHE A 28 -8.89 9.35 -5.72
C PHE A 28 -7.66 9.55 -6.61
N MET A 29 -6.91 8.48 -6.90
CA MET A 29 -5.70 8.54 -7.74
C MET A 29 -6.00 8.97 -9.17
N LEU A 30 -7.10 8.46 -9.77
CA LEU A 30 -7.52 8.88 -11.11
C LEU A 30 -7.96 10.34 -11.16
N GLY A 31 -8.76 10.77 -10.17
CA GLY A 31 -9.30 12.12 -10.13
C GLY A 31 -8.24 13.19 -9.90
N PHE A 32 -7.40 13.03 -8.87
CA PHE A 32 -6.39 14.02 -8.48
C PHE A 32 -5.11 13.94 -9.32
N TYR A 33 -4.59 12.74 -9.56
CA TYR A 33 -3.27 12.55 -10.20
C TYR A 33 -3.35 12.23 -11.70
N ARG A 34 -4.52 11.92 -12.28
CA ARG A 34 -4.70 11.68 -13.74
C ARG A 34 -3.72 10.64 -14.32
N LEU A 35 -2.77 11.06 -15.18
CA LEU A 35 -1.81 10.19 -15.87
C LEU A 35 -0.87 9.42 -14.92
N PRO A 36 -0.16 10.07 -13.98
CA PRO A 36 0.59 9.35 -12.95
C PRO A 36 -0.30 8.50 -12.02
N GLY A 37 -1.58 8.88 -11.87
CA GLY A 37 -2.58 8.06 -11.16
C GLY A 37 -2.80 6.69 -11.81
N LEU A 38 -2.82 6.60 -13.14
CA LEU A 38 -2.94 5.33 -13.85
C LEU A 38 -1.74 4.41 -13.61
N VAL A 39 -0.53 4.96 -13.61
CA VAL A 39 0.70 4.20 -13.32
C VAL A 39 0.66 3.68 -11.88
N ALA A 40 0.19 4.50 -10.93
CA ALA A 40 0.02 4.08 -9.55
C ALA A 40 -1.00 2.93 -9.41
N ILE A 41 -2.12 2.95 -10.15
CA ILE A 41 -3.10 1.86 -10.15
C ILE A 41 -2.50 0.55 -10.63
N ILE A 42 -1.67 0.58 -11.68
CA ILE A 42 -0.97 -0.62 -12.18
C ILE A 42 -0.01 -1.16 -11.10
N ALA A 43 0.75 -0.27 -10.47
CA ALA A 43 1.65 -0.65 -9.39
C ALA A 43 0.89 -1.25 -8.19
N LEU A 44 -0.25 -0.67 -7.81
CA LEU A 44 -1.11 -1.15 -6.72
C LEU A 44 -1.72 -2.52 -7.02
N THR A 45 -2.22 -2.69 -8.24
CA THR A 45 -2.77 -3.97 -8.70
C THR A 45 -1.69 -5.04 -8.65
N THR A 46 -0.47 -4.70 -9.08
CA THR A 46 0.69 -5.60 -9.03
C THR A 46 1.07 -5.94 -7.59
N TYR A 47 1.06 -4.95 -6.69
CA TYR A 47 1.30 -5.15 -5.26
C TYR A 47 0.31 -6.14 -4.64
N ILE A 48 -1.00 -5.89 -4.81
CA ILE A 48 -2.06 -6.78 -4.29
C ILE A 48 -1.90 -8.19 -4.85
N TYR A 49 -1.65 -8.32 -6.16
CA TYR A 49 -1.45 -9.61 -6.80
C TYR A 49 -0.25 -10.36 -6.23
N LEU A 50 0.90 -9.70 -6.09
CA LEU A 50 2.11 -10.31 -5.50
C LEU A 50 1.90 -10.71 -4.04
N THR A 51 1.18 -9.92 -3.26
CA THR A 51 0.84 -10.27 -1.87
C THR A 51 -0.03 -11.53 -1.82
N LEU A 52 -1.06 -11.64 -2.66
CA LEU A 52 -1.92 -12.83 -2.72
C LEU A 52 -1.16 -14.07 -3.16
N VAL A 53 -0.28 -13.93 -4.16
CA VAL A 53 0.62 -15.02 -4.60
C VAL A 53 1.54 -15.46 -3.46
N ALA A 54 2.13 -14.53 -2.71
CA ALA A 54 2.98 -14.85 -1.57
C ALA A 54 2.21 -15.60 -0.46
N PHE A 55 0.98 -15.20 -0.16
CA PHE A 55 0.11 -15.95 0.76
C PHE A 55 -0.15 -17.37 0.27
N ASN A 56 -0.41 -17.55 -1.03
CA ASN A 56 -0.60 -18.87 -1.63
C ASN A 56 0.64 -19.76 -1.51
N PHE A 57 1.84 -19.20 -1.76
CA PHE A 57 3.10 -19.93 -1.62
C PHE A 57 3.34 -20.50 -0.22
N ILE A 58 2.91 -19.78 0.81
CA ILE A 58 3.10 -20.18 2.22
C ILE A 58 1.90 -21.03 2.71
N SER A 59 0.91 -21.32 1.85
CA SER A 59 -0.36 -21.93 2.25
C SER A 59 -1.05 -21.16 3.40
N GLY A 60 -0.87 -19.83 3.41
CA GLY A 60 -1.42 -18.95 4.42
C GLY A 60 -2.91 -18.74 4.25
N VAL A 61 -3.66 -18.74 5.35
CA VAL A 61 -5.10 -18.44 5.34
C VAL A 61 -5.30 -16.94 5.45
N LEU A 62 -6.14 -16.38 4.58
CA LEU A 62 -6.49 -14.96 4.64
C LEU A 62 -7.54 -14.74 5.72
N THR A 63 -7.10 -14.30 6.89
CA THR A 63 -7.96 -14.01 8.06
C THR A 63 -8.43 -12.55 8.04
N LEU A 64 -9.38 -12.21 8.93
CA LEU A 64 -9.83 -10.81 9.13
C LEU A 64 -8.66 -9.84 9.39
N PRO A 65 -7.72 -10.11 10.32
CA PRO A 65 -6.51 -9.28 10.49
C PRO A 65 -5.63 -9.24 9.23
N GLY A 66 -5.52 -10.35 8.50
CA GLY A 66 -4.76 -10.40 7.25
C GLY A 66 -5.33 -9.47 6.18
N LEU A 67 -6.65 -9.43 6.02
CA LEU A 67 -7.32 -8.47 5.12
C LEU A 67 -7.11 -7.02 5.55
N ALA A 68 -7.22 -6.74 6.85
CA ALA A 68 -6.97 -5.39 7.38
C ALA A 68 -5.52 -4.95 7.09
N ALA A 69 -4.54 -5.83 7.32
CA ALA A 69 -3.14 -5.57 7.02
C ALA A 69 -2.90 -5.33 5.52
N LEU A 70 -3.59 -6.08 4.64
CA LEU A 70 -3.50 -5.90 3.19
C LEU A 70 -4.00 -4.51 2.77
N VAL A 71 -5.17 -4.09 3.25
CA VAL A 71 -5.71 -2.74 2.96
C VAL A 71 -4.78 -1.63 3.49
N LEU A 72 -4.22 -1.81 4.68
CA LEU A 72 -3.25 -0.88 5.26
C LEU A 72 -1.99 -0.78 4.37
N GLY A 73 -1.49 -1.92 3.91
CA GLY A 73 -0.37 -2.00 2.96
C GLY A 73 -0.65 -1.29 1.64
N VAL A 74 -1.87 -1.40 1.09
CA VAL A 74 -2.30 -0.67 -0.11
C VAL A 74 -2.24 0.85 0.13
N GLY A 75 -2.71 1.32 1.28
CA GLY A 75 -2.65 2.74 1.65
C GLY A 75 -1.21 3.27 1.70
N MET A 76 -0.31 2.52 2.35
CA MET A 76 1.12 2.88 2.42
C MET A 76 1.79 2.85 1.03
N ALA A 77 1.43 1.89 0.17
CA ALA A 77 1.95 1.83 -1.19
C ALA A 77 1.50 3.02 -2.04
N VAL A 78 0.26 3.51 -1.86
CA VAL A 78 -0.22 4.73 -2.53
C VAL A 78 0.52 5.96 -2.06
N ASP A 79 0.69 6.11 -0.75
CA ASP A 79 1.40 7.24 -0.14
C ASP A 79 2.83 7.36 -0.69
N ALA A 80 3.56 6.24 -0.72
CA ALA A 80 4.90 6.17 -1.30
C ALA A 80 4.93 6.61 -2.78
N ASN A 81 3.94 6.19 -3.58
CA ASN A 81 3.82 6.61 -4.97
C ASN A 81 3.57 8.12 -5.08
N ILE A 82 2.67 8.67 -4.27
CA ILE A 82 2.35 10.11 -4.24
C ILE A 82 3.60 10.93 -3.89
N ILE A 83 4.32 10.57 -2.83
CA ILE A 83 5.54 11.27 -2.41
C ILE A 83 6.56 11.30 -3.55
N MET A 84 6.76 10.18 -4.25
CA MET A 84 7.68 10.12 -5.38
C MET A 84 7.23 11.04 -6.52
N TYR A 85 5.93 11.08 -6.85
CA TYR A 85 5.40 11.97 -7.89
C TYR A 85 5.55 13.45 -7.54
N GLU A 86 5.25 13.82 -6.30
CA GLU A 86 5.43 15.19 -5.84
C GLU A 86 6.90 15.60 -5.93
N ARG A 87 7.82 14.73 -5.53
CA ARG A 87 9.25 14.99 -5.63
C ARG A 87 9.73 15.14 -7.08
N ILE A 88 9.21 14.33 -8.00
CA ILE A 88 9.48 14.48 -9.44
C ILE A 88 8.97 15.84 -9.93
N LYS A 89 7.74 16.23 -9.54
CA LYS A 89 7.13 17.49 -9.95
C LYS A 89 7.89 18.71 -9.42
N ASP A 90 8.39 18.65 -8.19
CA ASP A 90 9.23 19.70 -7.61
C ASP A 90 10.57 19.83 -8.34
N GLU A 91 11.22 18.71 -8.68
CA GLU A 91 12.47 18.74 -9.44
C GLU A 91 12.29 19.25 -10.88
N LEU A 92 11.14 18.98 -11.51
CA LEU A 92 10.77 19.55 -12.81
C LEU A 92 10.53 21.07 -12.72
N ARG A 93 9.93 21.56 -11.62
CA ARG A 93 9.69 23.00 -11.39
C ARG A 93 10.99 23.80 -11.23
N ILE A 94 12.05 23.16 -10.73
CA ILE A 94 13.38 23.77 -10.62
C ILE A 94 14.09 23.84 -11.99
N GLY A 95 13.44 23.39 -13.07
CA GLY A 95 13.94 23.48 -14.44
C GLY A 95 14.81 22.31 -14.87
N ARG A 96 14.82 21.20 -14.12
CA ARG A 96 15.59 20.01 -14.50
C ARG A 96 14.91 19.23 -15.62
N THR A 97 15.73 18.60 -16.44
CA THR A 97 15.24 17.67 -17.47
C THR A 97 14.54 16.47 -16.83
N ILE A 98 13.56 15.88 -17.54
CA ILE A 98 12.76 14.75 -17.03
C ILE A 98 13.62 13.59 -16.52
N LYS A 99 14.69 13.22 -17.25
CA LYS A 99 15.61 12.16 -16.83
C LYS A 99 16.35 12.49 -15.53
N GLN A 100 16.81 13.74 -15.38
CA GLN A 100 17.53 14.18 -14.18
C GLN A 100 16.59 14.32 -12.98
N ALA A 101 15.38 14.85 -13.19
CA ALA A 101 14.36 14.95 -12.18
C ALA A 101 13.98 13.55 -11.65
N PHE A 102 13.74 12.59 -12.54
CA PHE A 102 13.43 11.21 -12.16
C PHE A 102 14.58 10.56 -11.35
N SER A 103 15.82 10.63 -11.84
CA SER A 103 16.96 10.01 -11.15
C SER A 103 17.16 10.57 -9.73
N LYS A 104 17.05 11.89 -9.57
CA LYS A 104 17.24 12.54 -8.26
C LYS A 104 16.03 12.36 -7.34
N ALA A 105 14.81 12.46 -7.87
CA ALA A 105 13.60 12.19 -7.11
C ALA A 105 13.55 10.73 -6.65
N ASN A 106 13.94 9.76 -7.49
CA ASN A 106 14.01 8.35 -7.12
C ASN A 106 14.98 8.14 -5.95
N LYS A 107 16.20 8.69 -6.02
CA LYS A 107 17.19 8.54 -4.94
C LYS A 107 16.74 9.17 -3.61
N SER A 108 16.16 10.38 -3.67
CA SER A 108 15.70 11.09 -2.48
C SER A 108 14.44 10.44 -1.88
N SER A 109 13.45 10.12 -2.72
CA SER A 109 12.17 9.57 -2.27
C SER A 109 12.33 8.15 -1.78
N PHE A 110 13.20 7.34 -2.40
CA PHE A 110 13.47 5.98 -1.94
C PHE A 110 14.00 5.95 -0.50
N LEU A 111 14.94 6.85 -0.15
CA LEU A 111 15.44 6.95 1.22
C LEU A 111 14.32 7.33 2.20
N THR A 112 13.48 8.32 1.86
CA THR A 112 12.36 8.75 2.70
C THR A 112 11.31 7.65 2.87
N ILE A 113 10.95 6.96 1.80
CA ILE A 113 9.98 5.85 1.80
C ILE A 113 10.55 4.68 2.62
N PHE A 114 11.83 4.36 2.43
CA PHE A 114 12.48 3.28 3.16
C PHE A 114 12.52 3.56 4.66
N ASP A 115 12.89 4.78 5.06
CA ASP A 115 12.94 5.18 6.47
C ASP A 115 11.55 5.14 7.14
N SER A 116 10.52 5.60 6.44
CA SER A 116 9.13 5.55 6.93
C SER A 116 8.64 4.11 7.13
N ASN A 117 8.92 3.22 6.17
CA ASN A 117 8.56 1.81 6.29
C ASN A 117 9.40 1.10 7.37
N LEU A 118 10.69 1.42 7.48
CA LEU A 118 11.58 0.85 8.49
C LEU A 118 11.08 1.19 9.90
N THR A 119 10.68 2.44 10.14
CA THR A 119 10.06 2.86 11.41
C THR A 119 8.82 2.04 11.72
N THR A 120 7.98 1.77 10.71
CA THR A 120 6.77 0.95 10.86
C THR A 120 7.11 -0.50 11.21
N VAL A 121 8.12 -1.08 10.56
CA VAL A 121 8.60 -2.44 10.84
C VAL A 121 9.18 -2.53 12.25
N ILE A 122 9.95 -1.53 12.69
CA ILE A 122 10.48 -1.47 14.06
C ILE A 122 9.34 -1.41 15.07
N ALA A 123 8.33 -0.56 14.85
CA ALA A 123 7.17 -0.48 15.72
C ALA A 123 6.40 -1.81 15.77
N ALA A 124 6.18 -2.44 14.61
CA ALA A 124 5.54 -3.75 14.53
C ALA A 124 6.37 -4.83 15.25
N ALA A 125 7.69 -4.82 15.14
CA ALA A 125 8.57 -5.74 15.87
C ALA A 125 8.48 -5.54 17.38
N VAL A 126 8.49 -4.29 17.86
CA VAL A 126 8.31 -3.98 19.28
C VAL A 126 6.95 -4.46 19.78
N LEU A 127 5.87 -4.17 19.05
CA LEU A 127 4.53 -4.66 19.40
C LEU A 127 4.43 -6.18 19.36
N PHE A 128 5.15 -6.85 18.45
CA PHE A 128 5.18 -8.30 18.39
C PHE A 128 5.89 -8.91 19.62
N PHE A 129 7.00 -8.31 20.07
CA PHE A 129 7.74 -8.79 21.24
C PHE A 129 7.10 -8.43 22.58
N PHE A 130 6.43 -7.28 22.69
CA PHE A 130 5.87 -6.77 23.95
C PHE A 130 4.34 -6.80 24.03
N GLY A 131 3.63 -7.02 22.92
CA GLY A 131 2.16 -7.03 22.87
C GLY A 131 1.53 -8.36 23.32
N GLU A 132 2.31 -9.42 23.37
CA GLU A 132 1.97 -10.68 24.06
C GLU A 132 2.43 -10.56 25.52
N SER A 133 1.67 -9.81 26.34
CA SER A 133 1.79 -9.76 27.81
C SER A 133 0.43 -9.45 28.44
#